data_AF-A0A0R2R2D2-F1
#
_entry.id   AF-A0A0R2R2D2-F1
#
_cell.length_a   1.000
_cell.length_b   1.000
_cell.length_c   1.000
_cell.angle_alpha   90.00
_cell.angle_beta   90.00
_cell.angle_gamma   90.00
#
_symmetry.space_group_name_H-M   'P 1'
#
loop_
_entity.id
_entity.type
_entity.pdbx_description
1 polymer ?
#
loop_
_entity_poly.entity_id
_entity_poly.type
_entity_poly.pdbx_seq_one_letter_code
_entity_poly.pdbx_strand_id
1 'polypeptide(L)'
;MSSAERKAFNEAWPTKLFEGGWICATWPVEYGGKGLSTLQGVVLAEEFANAKAPMRADFFGDTLVGPTLLQWGTEEQKKEFLPQILNGKMRWCQGFSEPNSGSDLASLKTTAVLDGDEWVINGQKVWTTGGHHADYCFLLTRTDPSVVKHAGITYLLVPMRQPGVEVRGIVQPDGTAEFCEVFFTDARCSKNNVVGGVNNGWKVANSTLAFERGMSATTGYRRFEEEFRLMSAAAKANGAINDDTIRQRLMQYYTKIQILRYNGLRSLSATLENKKDMGVLALGASNKMYWSEMHQRAMELALDINGANSMLINAGPADGTWPGALRDKRRDGYPVSSMMSTFFFSRSETIWGGTSQIQRNIVGERVLGLPKEPKPAGN
;
A
#
# COMPACT_ATOMS: atom_id res chain seq x y z
N MET A 1 9.42 -10.71 -23.76
CA MET A 1 9.09 -9.29 -23.95
C MET A 1 10.32 -8.45 -23.64
N SER A 2 10.84 -7.76 -24.65
CA SER A 2 11.93 -6.77 -24.52
C SER A 2 11.50 -5.59 -23.64
N SER A 3 12.46 -4.76 -23.21
CA SER A 3 12.16 -3.56 -22.41
C SER A 3 11.24 -2.57 -23.15
N ALA A 4 11.40 -2.44 -24.47
CA ALA A 4 10.57 -1.56 -25.30
C ALA A 4 9.13 -2.08 -25.41
N GLU A 5 8.95 -3.37 -25.67
CA GLU A 5 7.62 -4.00 -25.69
C GLU A 5 6.93 -3.90 -24.32
N ARG A 6 7.70 -4.05 -23.22
CA ARG A 6 7.16 -3.90 -21.85
C ARG A 6 6.68 -2.49 -21.58
N LYS A 7 7.45 -1.49 -22.00
CA LYS A 7 7.07 -0.08 -21.87
C LYS A 7 5.79 0.20 -22.66
N ALA A 8 5.74 -0.19 -23.92
CA ALA A 8 4.56 -0.02 -24.77
C ALA A 8 3.32 -0.73 -24.20
N PHE A 9 3.49 -1.96 -23.68
CA PHE A 9 2.42 -2.67 -22.98
C PHE A 9 1.91 -1.87 -21.78
N ASN A 10 2.80 -1.43 -20.88
CA ASN A 10 2.42 -0.68 -19.68
C ASN A 10 1.76 0.67 -19.99
N GLU A 11 2.12 1.32 -21.11
CA GLU A 11 1.51 2.58 -21.54
C GLU A 11 0.12 2.37 -22.15
N ALA A 12 -0.08 1.32 -22.95
CA ALA A 12 -1.35 1.03 -23.61
C ALA A 12 -2.37 0.30 -22.71
N TRP A 13 -1.89 -0.45 -21.72
CA TRP A 13 -2.73 -1.34 -20.92
C TRP A 13 -3.79 -0.61 -20.08
N PRO A 14 -3.49 0.50 -19.37
CA PRO A 14 -4.51 1.26 -18.65
C PRO A 14 -5.67 1.72 -19.54
N THR A 15 -5.38 2.18 -20.76
CA THR A 15 -6.40 2.56 -21.74
C THR A 15 -7.30 1.38 -22.10
N LYS A 16 -6.71 0.21 -22.37
CA LYS A 16 -7.47 -1.01 -22.66
C LYS A 16 -8.36 -1.46 -21.49
N LEU A 17 -7.87 -1.31 -20.25
CA LEU A 17 -8.66 -1.59 -19.05
C LEU A 17 -9.82 -0.61 -18.89
N PHE A 18 -9.58 0.67 -19.12
CA PHE A 18 -10.60 1.72 -19.07
C PHE A 18 -11.69 1.49 -20.13
N GLU A 19 -11.31 1.29 -21.39
CA GLU A 19 -12.25 1.00 -22.50
C GLU A 19 -13.08 -0.26 -22.24
N GLY A 20 -12.49 -1.27 -21.61
CA GLY A 20 -13.21 -2.47 -21.19
C GLY A 20 -14.10 -2.29 -19.96
N GLY A 21 -13.96 -1.18 -19.22
CA GLY A 21 -14.62 -0.91 -17.94
C GLY A 21 -14.11 -1.78 -16.79
N TRP A 22 -12.85 -2.20 -16.83
CA TRP A 22 -12.24 -3.09 -15.84
C TRP A 22 -11.56 -2.35 -14.69
N ILE A 23 -11.15 -1.10 -14.91
CA ILE A 23 -10.69 -0.21 -13.83
C ILE A 23 -11.88 0.13 -12.94
N CYS A 24 -11.73 -0.06 -11.63
CA CYS A 24 -12.75 0.23 -10.64
C CYS A 24 -14.14 -0.34 -10.99
N ALA A 25 -14.20 -1.55 -11.57
CA ALA A 25 -15.44 -2.14 -12.07
C ALA A 25 -16.54 -2.30 -11.00
N THR A 26 -16.17 -2.34 -9.71
CA THR A 26 -17.10 -2.40 -8.56
C THR A 26 -17.71 -1.05 -8.19
N TRP A 27 -17.25 0.06 -8.76
CA TRP A 27 -17.83 1.37 -8.49
C TRP A 27 -19.23 1.50 -9.09
N PRO A 28 -20.08 2.40 -8.54
CA PRO A 28 -21.40 2.65 -9.08
C PRO A 28 -21.37 3.10 -10.54
N VAL A 29 -22.42 2.76 -11.29
CA VAL A 29 -22.52 3.03 -12.73
C VAL A 29 -22.57 4.54 -13.02
N GLU A 30 -23.24 5.31 -12.16
CA GLU A 30 -23.33 6.76 -12.25
C GLU A 30 -21.97 7.48 -12.15
N TYR A 31 -20.95 6.79 -11.62
CA TYR A 31 -19.58 7.29 -11.53
C TYR A 31 -18.61 6.57 -12.47
N GLY A 32 -19.12 5.83 -13.47
CA GLY A 32 -18.33 5.22 -14.54
C GLY A 32 -17.82 3.80 -14.28
N GLY A 33 -18.19 3.18 -13.16
CA GLY A 33 -17.93 1.77 -12.92
C GLY A 33 -18.93 0.86 -13.64
N LYS A 34 -18.77 -0.46 -13.47
CA LYS A 34 -19.74 -1.47 -13.96
C LYS A 34 -20.79 -1.85 -12.92
N GLY A 35 -20.71 -1.32 -11.69
CA GLY A 35 -21.60 -1.70 -10.59
C GLY A 35 -21.45 -3.17 -10.18
N LEU A 36 -20.26 -3.76 -10.37
CA LEU A 36 -20.04 -5.16 -10.00
C LEU A 36 -20.23 -5.33 -8.48
N SER A 37 -20.95 -6.39 -8.10
CA SER A 37 -21.01 -6.84 -6.70
C SER A 37 -19.62 -7.20 -6.18
N THR A 38 -19.46 -7.23 -4.85
CA THR A 38 -18.21 -7.64 -4.21
C THR A 38 -17.71 -8.99 -4.72
N LEU A 39 -18.60 -9.98 -4.87
CA LEU A 39 -18.22 -11.31 -5.35
C LEU A 39 -17.79 -11.29 -6.83
N GLN A 40 -18.46 -10.52 -7.68
CA GLN A 40 -18.03 -10.34 -9.07
C GLN A 40 -16.66 -9.64 -9.16
N GLY A 41 -16.40 -8.67 -8.29
CA GLY A 41 -15.08 -8.02 -8.17
C GLY A 41 -13.97 -8.99 -7.73
N VAL A 42 -14.29 -9.94 -6.85
CA VAL A 42 -13.37 -11.03 -6.45
C VAL A 42 -13.07 -11.96 -7.62
N VAL A 43 -14.09 -12.41 -8.35
CA VAL A 43 -13.92 -13.25 -9.54
C VAL A 43 -13.06 -12.53 -10.58
N LEU A 44 -13.33 -11.23 -10.81
CA LEU A 44 -12.51 -10.41 -11.71
C LEU A 44 -11.04 -10.40 -11.26
N ALA A 45 -10.77 -10.18 -9.98
CA ALA A 45 -9.41 -10.19 -9.46
C ALA A 45 -8.71 -11.54 -9.62
N GLU A 46 -9.44 -12.65 -9.45
CA GLU A 46 -8.92 -14.00 -9.67
C GLU A 46 -8.58 -14.27 -11.15
N GLU A 47 -9.44 -13.83 -12.08
CA GLU A 47 -9.19 -13.97 -13.51
C GLU A 47 -7.97 -13.16 -13.96
N PHE A 48 -7.81 -11.93 -13.47
CA PHE A 48 -6.61 -11.14 -13.72
C PHE A 48 -5.35 -11.80 -13.17
N ALA A 49 -5.44 -12.37 -11.97
CA ALA A 49 -4.33 -13.11 -11.36
C ALA A 49 -3.98 -14.37 -12.15
N ASN A 50 -4.98 -15.14 -12.61
CA ASN A 50 -4.79 -16.32 -13.47
C ASN A 50 -4.14 -15.96 -14.80
N ALA A 51 -4.57 -14.83 -15.41
CA ALA A 51 -4.00 -14.29 -16.64
C ALA A 51 -2.62 -13.64 -16.46
N LYS A 52 -2.14 -13.48 -15.21
CA LYS A 52 -0.92 -12.73 -14.86
C LYS A 52 -0.92 -11.31 -15.44
N ALA A 53 -2.10 -10.69 -15.49
CA ALA A 53 -2.31 -9.37 -16.06
C ALA A 53 -2.41 -8.30 -14.96
N PRO A 54 -1.81 -7.10 -15.13
CA PRO A 54 -2.02 -6.00 -14.21
C PRO A 54 -3.50 -5.56 -14.19
N MET A 55 -4.07 -5.24 -13.04
CA MET A 55 -5.51 -4.91 -12.92
C MET A 55 -5.78 -3.41 -12.71
N ARG A 56 -4.75 -2.58 -12.70
CA ARG A 56 -4.85 -1.20 -12.18
C ARG A 56 -4.13 -0.21 -13.06
N ALA A 57 -4.60 1.04 -13.02
CA ALA A 57 -3.87 2.16 -13.59
C ALA A 57 -3.03 2.87 -12.53
N ASP A 58 -3.63 3.21 -11.39
CA ASP A 58 -2.94 3.80 -10.23
C ASP A 58 -3.42 3.13 -8.95
N PHE A 59 -2.49 2.59 -8.14
CA PHE A 59 -2.85 1.86 -6.94
C PHE A 59 -3.66 2.70 -5.95
N PHE A 60 -3.23 3.94 -5.71
CA PHE A 60 -3.80 4.81 -4.70
C PHE A 60 -5.15 5.39 -5.16
N GLY A 61 -5.26 5.81 -6.41
CA GLY A 61 -6.50 6.26 -7.04
C GLY A 61 -7.58 5.19 -6.96
N ASP A 62 -7.28 3.99 -7.46
CA ASP A 62 -8.25 2.91 -7.60
C ASP A 62 -8.72 2.36 -6.25
N THR A 63 -7.80 2.24 -5.29
CA THR A 63 -8.05 1.50 -4.04
C THR A 63 -8.28 2.36 -2.80
N LEU A 64 -7.87 3.63 -2.82
CA LEU A 64 -7.97 4.52 -1.66
C LEU A 64 -8.74 5.80 -1.95
N VAL A 65 -8.26 6.61 -2.87
CA VAL A 65 -8.80 7.96 -3.09
C VAL A 65 -10.21 7.87 -3.66
N GLY A 66 -10.42 7.04 -4.68
CA GLY A 66 -11.73 6.85 -5.28
C GLY A 66 -12.80 6.35 -4.31
N PRO A 67 -12.59 5.24 -3.57
CA PRO A 67 -13.51 4.80 -2.53
C PRO A 67 -13.73 5.85 -1.43
N THR A 68 -12.70 6.60 -1.06
CA THR A 68 -12.82 7.70 -0.09
C THR A 68 -13.73 8.81 -0.61
N LEU A 69 -13.58 9.20 -1.88
CA LEU A 69 -14.44 10.19 -2.54
C LEU A 69 -15.88 9.71 -2.70
N LEU A 70 -16.09 8.43 -3.04
CA LEU A 70 -17.42 7.85 -3.11
C LEU A 70 -18.15 7.94 -1.76
N GLN A 71 -17.42 7.75 -0.65
CA GLN A 71 -18.00 7.79 0.70
C GLN A 71 -18.13 9.20 1.28
N TRP A 72 -17.10 10.04 1.12
CA TRP A 72 -16.93 11.31 1.85
C TRP A 72 -16.87 12.54 0.96
N GLY A 73 -16.72 12.36 -0.36
CA GLY A 73 -16.58 13.45 -1.30
C GLY A 73 -17.91 14.14 -1.60
N THR A 74 -17.84 15.42 -1.94
CA THR A 74 -18.99 16.14 -2.52
C THR A 74 -19.25 15.68 -3.95
N GLU A 75 -20.41 15.97 -4.51
CA GLU A 75 -20.71 15.61 -5.90
C GLU A 75 -19.78 16.30 -6.90
N GLU A 76 -19.33 17.52 -6.59
CA GLU A 76 -18.35 18.27 -7.39
C GLU A 76 -17.00 17.54 -7.40
N GLN A 77 -16.52 17.12 -6.22
CA GLN A 77 -15.28 16.34 -6.11
C GLN A 77 -15.38 15.00 -6.84
N LYS A 78 -16.51 14.31 -6.74
CA LYS A 78 -16.72 13.03 -7.44
C LYS A 78 -16.68 13.21 -8.96
N LYS A 79 -17.37 14.24 -9.47
CA LYS A 79 -17.38 14.57 -10.92
C LYS A 79 -16.01 14.99 -11.43
N GLU A 80 -15.21 15.66 -10.61
CA GLU A 80 -13.86 16.09 -10.96
C GLU A 80 -12.87 14.91 -10.97
N PHE A 81 -12.76 14.16 -9.86
CA PHE A 81 -11.65 13.24 -9.65
C PHE A 81 -11.92 11.80 -10.10
N LEU A 82 -13.14 11.27 -9.96
CA LEU A 82 -13.41 9.86 -10.28
C LEU A 82 -13.17 9.52 -11.77
N PRO A 83 -13.56 10.36 -12.75
CA PRO A 83 -13.25 10.09 -14.16
C PRO A 83 -11.73 10.07 -14.45
N GLN A 84 -10.95 10.87 -13.73
CA GLN A 84 -9.49 10.95 -13.89
C GLN A 84 -8.76 9.76 -13.26
N ILE A 85 -9.33 9.19 -12.19
CA ILE A 85 -8.86 7.91 -11.64
C ILE A 85 -9.16 6.78 -12.62
N LEU A 86 -10.41 6.69 -13.09
CA LEU A 86 -10.85 5.63 -14.01
C LEU A 86 -10.02 5.55 -15.30
N ASN A 87 -9.65 6.70 -15.87
CA ASN A 87 -8.87 6.73 -17.10
C ASN A 87 -7.35 6.59 -16.88
N GLY A 88 -6.90 6.45 -15.63
CA GLY A 88 -5.51 6.22 -15.30
C GLY A 88 -4.55 7.38 -15.54
N LYS A 89 -5.07 8.59 -15.80
CA LYS A 89 -4.24 9.77 -16.13
C LYS A 89 -3.73 10.49 -14.89
N MET A 90 -4.34 10.28 -13.73
CA MET A 90 -3.98 10.95 -12.49
C MET A 90 -3.26 10.00 -11.54
N ARG A 91 -2.04 10.37 -11.16
CA ARG A 91 -1.24 9.64 -10.18
C ARG A 91 -1.37 10.27 -8.81
N TRP A 92 -1.48 9.42 -7.79
CA TRP A 92 -1.67 9.85 -6.42
C TRP A 92 -0.48 9.46 -5.55
N CYS A 93 -0.27 10.21 -4.47
CA CYS A 93 0.60 9.80 -3.37
C CYS A 93 -0.06 10.11 -2.01
N GLN A 94 0.39 9.41 -0.97
CA GLN A 94 -0.13 9.57 0.39
C GLN A 94 0.75 10.51 1.21
N GLY A 95 0.17 11.58 1.75
CA GLY A 95 0.86 12.54 2.62
C GLY A 95 0.42 12.42 4.08
N PHE A 96 0.65 11.28 4.72
CA PHE A 96 0.20 11.05 6.09
C PHE A 96 1.35 11.25 7.09
N SER A 97 2.34 10.35 7.03
CA SER A 97 3.47 10.28 7.96
C SER A 97 4.38 11.50 7.88
N GLU A 98 4.90 11.90 9.04
CA GLU A 98 5.91 12.96 9.21
C GLU A 98 7.14 12.39 9.91
N PRO A 99 8.31 13.05 9.85
CA PRO A 99 9.53 12.58 10.51
C PRO A 99 9.33 12.20 11.99
N ASN A 100 8.46 12.94 12.69
CA ASN A 100 8.16 12.73 14.11
C ASN A 100 6.73 12.19 14.37
N SER A 101 5.97 11.85 13.32
CA SER A 101 4.57 11.39 13.44
C SER A 101 4.30 10.23 12.47
N GLY A 102 4.70 9.02 12.88
CA GLY A 102 4.43 7.76 12.16
C GLY A 102 3.31 6.97 12.83
N SER A 103 3.66 6.15 13.84
CA SER A 103 2.67 5.34 14.58
C SER A 103 1.69 6.21 15.37
N ASP A 104 2.14 7.31 15.96
CA ASP A 104 1.24 8.35 16.48
C ASP A 104 0.86 9.34 15.36
N LEU A 105 0.16 8.86 14.33
CA LEU A 105 -0.20 9.69 13.19
C LEU A 105 -0.98 10.96 13.60
N ALA A 106 -1.74 10.89 14.68
CA ALA A 106 -2.53 12.01 15.16
C ALA A 106 -1.68 13.19 15.70
N SER A 107 -0.39 12.99 15.99
CA SER A 107 0.53 14.06 16.41
C SER A 107 1.08 14.91 15.27
N LEU A 108 0.62 14.68 14.02
CA LEU A 108 1.06 15.41 12.84
C LEU A 108 0.98 16.94 13.03
N LYS A 109 1.95 17.64 12.41
CA LYS A 109 2.22 19.07 12.56
C LYS A 109 2.18 19.85 11.25
N THR A 110 2.15 19.22 10.06
CA THR A 110 1.93 19.93 8.80
C THR A 110 0.64 20.74 8.92
N THR A 111 0.72 22.06 8.78
CA THR A 111 -0.43 22.95 8.96
C THR A 111 -1.11 23.26 7.64
N ALA A 112 -2.41 23.54 7.68
CA ALA A 112 -3.13 24.21 6.60
C ALA A 112 -3.94 25.37 7.20
N VAL A 113 -3.70 26.59 6.73
CA VAL A 113 -4.41 27.81 7.17
C VAL A 113 -5.20 28.36 6.00
N LEU A 114 -6.48 28.65 6.20
CA LEU A 114 -7.33 29.20 5.14
C LEU A 114 -7.00 30.68 4.92
N ASP A 115 -6.69 31.04 3.68
CA ASP A 115 -6.39 32.39 3.20
C ASP A 115 -7.25 32.67 1.96
N GLY A 116 -8.36 33.40 2.15
CA GLY A 116 -9.35 33.60 1.11
C GLY A 116 -10.07 32.31 0.71
N ASP A 117 -9.86 31.85 -0.52
CA ASP A 117 -10.42 30.63 -1.09
C ASP A 117 -9.43 29.47 -1.22
N GLU A 118 -8.21 29.63 -0.68
CA GLU A 118 -7.16 28.62 -0.70
C GLU A 118 -6.61 28.32 0.70
N TRP A 119 -6.17 27.08 0.90
CA TRP A 119 -5.37 26.66 2.03
C TRP A 119 -3.89 26.93 1.75
N VAL A 120 -3.20 27.55 2.71
CA VAL A 120 -1.74 27.69 2.73
C VAL A 120 -1.16 26.57 3.58
N ILE A 121 -0.32 25.73 2.97
CA ILE A 121 0.18 24.49 3.56
C ILE A 121 1.67 24.64 3.85
N ASN A 122 2.04 24.32 5.09
CA ASN A 122 3.42 24.37 5.56
C ASN A 122 3.78 23.11 6.36
N GLY A 123 4.92 22.49 6.05
CA GLY A 123 5.44 21.35 6.80
C GLY A 123 6.14 20.31 5.92
N GLN A 124 6.28 19.10 6.45
CA GLN A 124 7.02 18.02 5.78
C GLN A 124 6.31 16.68 5.98
N LYS A 125 6.21 15.90 4.89
CA LYS A 125 5.84 14.49 4.89
C LYS A 125 7.04 13.62 4.53
N VAL A 126 7.02 12.37 4.97
CA VAL A 126 8.08 11.39 4.70
C VAL A 126 7.47 10.01 4.45
N TRP A 127 8.21 9.16 3.75
CA TRP A 127 7.75 7.86 3.26
C TRP A 127 6.62 7.96 2.21
N THR A 128 6.52 9.09 1.53
CA THR A 128 5.51 9.34 0.49
C THR A 128 5.86 8.53 -0.75
N THR A 129 5.27 7.34 -0.90
CA THR A 129 5.49 6.47 -2.05
C THR A 129 5.07 7.16 -3.35
N GLY A 130 5.95 7.15 -4.35
CA GLY A 130 5.68 7.65 -5.69
C GLY A 130 5.53 9.18 -5.78
N GLY A 131 5.94 9.93 -4.76
CA GLY A 131 5.75 11.38 -4.69
C GLY A 131 6.28 12.13 -5.92
N HIS A 132 7.39 11.68 -6.52
CA HIS A 132 7.99 12.31 -7.71
C HIS A 132 7.20 12.09 -9.00
N HIS A 133 6.23 11.18 -8.99
CA HIS A 133 5.35 10.89 -10.11
C HIS A 133 3.92 11.39 -9.90
N ALA A 134 3.58 11.81 -8.68
CA ALA A 134 2.22 12.12 -8.31
C ALA A 134 1.77 13.48 -8.87
N ASP A 135 0.53 13.54 -9.31
CA ASP A 135 -0.14 14.78 -9.70
C ASP A 135 -0.85 15.39 -8.49
N TYR A 136 -1.35 14.53 -7.59
CA TYR A 136 -2.00 14.92 -6.34
C TYR A 136 -1.51 14.12 -5.14
N CYS A 137 -1.57 14.75 -3.97
CA CYS A 137 -1.35 14.14 -2.68
C CYS A 137 -2.64 14.20 -1.86
N PHE A 138 -3.09 13.05 -1.36
CA PHE A 138 -4.11 13.05 -0.31
C PHE A 138 -3.42 13.21 1.04
N LEU A 139 -3.48 14.44 1.54
CA LEU A 139 -2.65 14.98 2.62
C LEU A 139 -3.48 15.11 3.90
N LEU A 140 -2.88 14.74 5.04
CA LEU A 140 -3.40 15.09 6.35
C LEU A 140 -2.68 16.31 6.91
N THR A 141 -3.45 17.32 7.28
CA THR A 141 -2.96 18.58 7.84
C THR A 141 -3.65 18.92 9.15
N ARG A 142 -2.94 19.65 10.00
CA ARG A 142 -3.42 20.31 11.21
C ARG A 142 -4.10 21.62 10.80
N THR A 143 -5.41 21.69 10.94
CA THR A 143 -6.21 22.91 10.71
C THR A 143 -6.66 23.56 12.01
N ASP A 144 -6.73 22.81 13.11
CA ASP A 144 -7.01 23.35 14.44
C ASP A 144 -6.08 22.72 15.49
N PRO A 145 -5.08 23.46 16.01
CA PRO A 145 -4.18 22.98 17.06
C PRO A 145 -4.74 23.13 18.47
N SER A 146 -5.88 23.82 18.66
CA SER A 146 -6.45 24.10 19.98
C SER A 146 -7.32 22.95 20.52
N VAL A 147 -7.77 22.05 19.64
CA VAL A 147 -8.61 20.90 19.98
C VAL A 147 -7.79 19.63 20.19
N VAL A 148 -8.43 18.61 20.75
CA VAL A 148 -7.81 17.28 20.88
C VAL A 148 -7.27 16.80 19.54
N LYS A 149 -6.09 16.20 19.54
CA LYS A 149 -5.29 15.94 18.33
C LYS A 149 -6.04 15.29 17.15
N HIS A 150 -6.99 14.39 17.40
CA HIS A 150 -7.77 13.75 16.34
C HIS A 150 -8.84 14.67 15.71
N ALA A 151 -9.35 15.64 16.47
CA ALA A 151 -10.43 16.53 16.07
C ALA A 151 -9.94 17.77 15.30
N GLY A 152 -8.63 17.97 15.18
CA GLY A 152 -8.04 19.14 14.51
C GLY A 152 -7.37 18.83 13.18
N ILE A 153 -7.66 17.67 12.59
CA ILE A 153 -7.03 17.18 11.37
C ILE A 153 -8.00 17.32 10.19
N THR A 154 -7.52 17.78 9.04
CA THR A 154 -8.27 17.84 7.78
C THR A 154 -7.61 16.98 6.70
N TYR A 155 -8.43 16.37 5.85
CA TYR A 155 -8.02 15.59 4.69
C TYR A 155 -8.14 16.45 3.43
N LEU A 156 -7.02 16.72 2.76
CA LEU A 156 -6.93 17.61 1.59
C LEU A 156 -6.42 16.87 0.35
N LEU A 157 -6.96 17.19 -0.82
CA LEU A 157 -6.41 16.76 -2.11
C LEU A 157 -5.52 17.88 -2.68
N VAL A 158 -4.22 17.76 -2.49
CA VAL A 158 -3.24 18.82 -2.77
C VAL A 158 -2.55 18.57 -4.10
N PRO A 159 -2.57 19.51 -5.07
CA PRO A 159 -1.76 19.41 -6.28
C PRO A 159 -0.27 19.32 -5.95
N MET A 160 0.45 18.37 -6.55
CA MET A 160 1.88 18.17 -6.26
C MET A 160 2.80 19.00 -7.16
N ARG A 161 2.31 19.41 -8.33
CA ARG A 161 3.08 20.18 -9.32
C ARG A 161 2.79 21.67 -9.21
N GLN A 162 3.37 22.30 -8.20
CA GLN A 162 3.18 23.73 -7.94
C GLN A 162 4.38 24.33 -7.21
N PRO A 163 4.54 25.67 -7.22
CA PRO A 163 5.46 26.35 -6.32
C PRO A 163 5.20 25.96 -4.86
N GLY A 164 6.27 25.89 -4.06
CA GLY A 164 6.16 25.53 -2.64
C GLY A 164 6.04 24.03 -2.35
N VAL A 165 5.96 23.15 -3.36
CA VAL A 165 6.05 21.70 -3.18
C VAL A 165 7.39 21.20 -3.69
N GLU A 166 8.22 20.67 -2.79
CA GLU A 166 9.50 20.04 -3.13
C GLU A 166 9.45 18.55 -2.78
N VAL A 167 9.81 17.69 -3.75
CA VAL A 167 9.85 16.24 -3.57
C VAL A 167 11.28 15.74 -3.65
N ARG A 168 11.76 15.06 -2.61
CA ARG A 168 13.10 14.45 -2.56
C ARG A 168 12.98 12.94 -2.41
N GLY A 169 13.52 12.19 -3.36
CA GLY A 169 13.58 10.73 -3.27
C GLY A 169 14.56 10.27 -2.17
N ILE A 170 14.16 9.27 -1.40
CA ILE A 170 15.00 8.63 -0.38
C ILE A 170 15.63 7.39 -1.01
N VAL A 171 16.96 7.41 -1.21
CA VAL A 171 17.67 6.25 -1.77
C VAL A 171 17.65 5.09 -0.77
N GLN A 172 17.10 3.98 -1.19
CA GLN A 172 16.93 2.75 -0.42
C GLN A 172 18.15 1.82 -0.56
N PRO A 173 18.31 0.80 0.31
CA PRO A 173 19.42 -0.15 0.24
C PRO A 173 19.56 -0.89 -1.10
N ASP A 174 18.47 -1.05 -1.85
CA ASP A 174 18.46 -1.63 -3.21
C ASP A 174 18.76 -0.61 -4.32
N GLY A 175 19.09 0.64 -3.97
CA GLY A 175 19.41 1.72 -4.89
C GLY A 175 18.20 2.30 -5.63
N THR A 176 16.98 1.94 -5.22
CA THR A 176 15.75 2.57 -5.69
C THR A 176 15.43 3.80 -4.85
N ALA A 177 14.53 4.66 -5.32
CA ALA A 177 14.00 5.74 -4.48
C ALA A 177 12.50 5.90 -4.71
N GLU A 178 11.74 4.87 -4.34
CA GLU A 178 10.29 4.88 -4.48
C GLU A 178 9.60 5.73 -3.40
N PHE A 179 10.25 5.89 -2.24
CA PHE A 179 9.79 6.72 -1.14
C PHE A 179 10.36 8.13 -1.25
N CYS A 180 9.57 9.13 -0.90
CA CYS A 180 9.99 10.51 -0.90
C CYS A 180 9.80 11.20 0.44
N GLU A 181 10.63 12.20 0.70
CA GLU A 181 10.26 13.35 1.52
C GLU A 181 9.52 14.35 0.64
N VAL A 182 8.49 14.99 1.19
CA VAL A 182 7.74 16.06 0.52
C VAL A 182 7.69 17.26 1.46
N PHE A 183 8.23 18.38 1.02
CA PHE A 183 8.24 19.65 1.73
C PHE A 183 7.17 20.56 1.14
N PHE A 184 6.41 21.20 2.01
CA PHE A 184 5.40 22.20 1.68
C PHE A 184 5.84 23.53 2.31
N THR A 185 6.05 24.53 1.47
CA THR A 185 6.42 25.91 1.84
C THR A 185 5.45 26.84 1.14
N ASP A 186 4.45 27.32 1.88
CA ASP A 186 3.34 28.12 1.36
C ASP A 186 2.64 27.52 0.12
N ALA A 187 2.61 26.18 0.04
CA ALA A 187 1.92 25.46 -1.02
C ALA A 187 0.41 25.74 -0.95
N ARG A 188 -0.25 25.84 -2.10
CA ARG A 188 -1.66 26.25 -2.19
C ARG A 188 -2.56 25.07 -2.54
N CYS A 189 -3.79 25.11 -2.03
CA CYS A 189 -4.79 24.09 -2.32
C CYS A 189 -6.17 24.72 -2.21
N SER A 190 -7.05 24.50 -3.21
CA SER A 190 -8.41 25.05 -3.17
C SER A 190 -9.14 24.65 -1.88
N LYS A 191 -9.92 25.57 -1.29
CA LYS A 191 -10.78 25.25 -0.15
C LYS A 191 -11.74 24.09 -0.41
N ASN A 192 -12.12 23.89 -1.68
CA ASN A 192 -13.05 22.85 -2.12
C ASN A 192 -12.40 21.47 -2.19
N ASN A 193 -11.08 21.34 -1.99
CA ASN A 193 -10.38 20.06 -1.99
C ASN A 193 -10.35 19.38 -0.62
N VAL A 194 -11.11 19.92 0.35
CA VAL A 194 -11.35 19.28 1.65
C VAL A 194 -12.34 18.12 1.49
N VAL A 195 -11.89 16.90 1.77
CA VAL A 195 -12.75 15.71 1.72
C VAL A 195 -13.36 15.46 3.09
N GLY A 196 -14.67 15.27 3.16
CA GLY A 196 -15.39 14.98 4.40
C GLY A 196 -15.50 16.12 5.41
N GLY A 197 -15.11 17.34 5.05
CA GLY A 197 -15.22 18.54 5.88
C GLY A 197 -13.99 18.87 6.74
N VAL A 198 -13.85 20.16 7.07
CA VAL A 198 -12.75 20.68 7.92
C VAL A 198 -12.79 20.00 9.29
N ASN A 199 -11.62 19.68 9.84
CA ASN A 199 -11.44 19.05 11.14
C ASN A 199 -12.01 17.62 11.27
N ASN A 200 -12.51 17.04 10.17
CA ASN A 200 -13.05 15.67 10.14
C ASN A 200 -12.08 14.65 9.49
N GLY A 201 -10.86 15.08 9.14
CA GLY A 201 -9.89 14.29 8.39
C GLY A 201 -9.46 12.99 9.06
N TRP A 202 -9.52 12.90 10.40
CA TRP A 202 -9.22 11.64 11.11
C TRP A 202 -10.24 10.55 10.80
N LYS A 203 -11.53 10.87 10.69
CA LYS A 203 -12.55 9.87 10.33
C LYS A 203 -12.39 9.43 8.88
N VAL A 204 -12.15 10.41 8.00
CA VAL A 204 -11.91 10.16 6.57
C VAL A 204 -10.69 9.23 6.38
N ALA A 205 -9.56 9.54 7.03
CA ALA A 205 -8.36 8.71 6.96
C ALA A 205 -8.58 7.27 7.46
N ASN A 206 -9.34 7.08 8.54
CA ASN A 206 -9.67 5.75 9.04
C ASN A 206 -10.52 4.95 8.03
N SER A 207 -11.46 5.60 7.33
CA SER A 207 -12.18 4.99 6.20
C SER A 207 -11.22 4.63 5.06
N THR A 208 -10.35 5.56 4.65
CA THR A 208 -9.36 5.35 3.58
C THR A 208 -8.50 4.12 3.84
N LEU A 209 -7.94 4.01 5.06
CA LEU A 209 -7.10 2.88 5.46
C LEU A 209 -7.85 1.55 5.62
N ALA A 210 -9.18 1.59 5.76
CA ALA A 210 -9.99 0.38 5.83
C ALA A 210 -10.22 -0.24 4.43
N PHE A 211 -10.24 0.56 3.36
CA PHE A 211 -10.49 0.07 2.00
C PHE A 211 -9.38 -0.83 1.42
N GLU A 212 -8.15 -0.75 1.93
CA GLU A 212 -7.00 -1.57 1.48
C GLU A 212 -7.21 -3.09 1.61
N ARG A 213 -8.24 -3.53 2.34
CA ARG A 213 -8.31 -4.89 2.90
C ARG A 213 -9.28 -5.86 2.21
N GLY A 214 -10.11 -5.41 1.25
CA GLY A 214 -11.24 -6.19 0.73
C GLY A 214 -10.96 -7.06 -0.50
N MET A 215 -10.63 -6.44 -1.63
CA MET A 215 -10.63 -7.13 -2.95
C MET A 215 -9.45 -8.08 -3.17
N SER A 216 -8.35 -7.90 -2.44
CA SER A 216 -7.17 -8.78 -2.55
C SER A 216 -7.24 -10.02 -1.65
N ALA A 217 -8.37 -10.25 -0.97
CA ALA A 217 -8.52 -11.34 -0.01
C ALA A 217 -8.21 -12.72 -0.61
N THR A 218 -8.64 -13.01 -1.85
CA THR A 218 -8.44 -14.31 -2.50
C THR A 218 -7.26 -14.37 -3.47
N THR A 219 -6.52 -13.28 -3.63
CA THR A 219 -5.39 -13.19 -4.56
C THR A 219 -4.07 -12.84 -3.89
N GLY A 220 -4.11 -12.23 -2.70
CA GLY A 220 -2.91 -11.75 -2.00
C GLY A 220 -1.90 -12.84 -1.62
N TYR A 221 -2.33 -14.10 -1.48
CA TYR A 221 -1.43 -15.21 -1.20
C TYR A 221 -0.64 -15.70 -2.43
N ARG A 222 -1.16 -15.46 -3.65
CA ARG A 222 -0.61 -16.03 -4.89
C ARG A 222 0.80 -15.54 -5.21
N ARG A 223 1.14 -14.30 -4.81
CA ARG A 223 2.53 -13.81 -4.94
C ARG A 223 3.52 -14.68 -4.17
N PHE A 224 3.13 -15.12 -2.99
CA PHE A 224 3.95 -15.97 -2.12
C PHE A 224 4.00 -17.42 -2.63
N GLU A 225 2.94 -17.92 -3.29
CA GLU A 225 2.99 -19.21 -3.99
C GLU A 225 4.01 -19.19 -5.12
N GLU A 226 4.08 -18.10 -5.89
CA GLU A 226 5.07 -17.96 -6.96
C GLU A 226 6.49 -17.84 -6.39
N GLU A 227 6.69 -17.10 -5.29
CA GLU A 227 7.97 -17.08 -4.58
C GLU A 227 8.37 -18.48 -4.08
N PHE A 228 7.44 -19.20 -3.44
CA PHE A 228 7.67 -20.58 -3.00
C PHE A 228 8.05 -21.49 -4.17
N ARG A 229 7.40 -21.35 -5.32
CA ARG A 229 7.72 -22.10 -6.55
C ARG A 229 9.15 -21.80 -7.01
N LEU A 230 9.53 -20.53 -7.07
CA LEU A 230 10.87 -20.08 -7.47
C LEU A 230 11.94 -20.59 -6.50
N MET A 231 11.72 -20.45 -5.19
CA MET A 231 12.62 -20.93 -4.15
C MET A 231 12.78 -22.45 -4.19
N SER A 232 11.69 -23.19 -4.35
CA SER A 232 11.71 -24.65 -4.46
C SER A 232 12.45 -25.12 -5.71
N ALA A 233 12.28 -24.42 -6.84
CA ALA A 233 13.01 -24.71 -8.06
C ALA A 233 14.51 -24.44 -7.91
N ALA A 234 14.89 -23.31 -7.31
CA ALA A 234 16.28 -22.96 -7.03
C ALA A 234 16.95 -23.99 -6.10
N ALA A 235 16.30 -24.35 -5.00
CA ALA A 235 16.81 -25.33 -4.04
C ALA A 235 17.04 -26.71 -4.67
N LYS A 236 16.16 -27.12 -5.61
CA LYS A 236 16.35 -28.37 -6.36
C LYS A 236 17.52 -28.27 -7.34
N ALA A 237 17.62 -27.15 -8.06
CA ALA A 237 18.63 -26.95 -9.08
C ALA A 237 20.06 -26.88 -8.49
N ASN A 238 20.23 -26.28 -7.32
CA ASN A 238 21.54 -26.10 -6.68
C ASN A 238 21.85 -27.13 -5.59
N GLY A 239 20.96 -28.09 -5.34
CA GLY A 239 21.14 -29.14 -4.33
C GLY A 239 20.86 -28.72 -2.88
N ALA A 240 20.53 -27.46 -2.60
CA ALA A 240 20.16 -27.01 -1.25
C ALA A 240 18.91 -27.74 -0.71
N ILE A 241 18.09 -28.32 -1.58
CA ILE A 241 16.97 -29.18 -1.19
C ILE A 241 17.40 -30.42 -0.39
N ASN A 242 18.67 -30.84 -0.47
CA ASN A 242 19.18 -31.97 0.29
C ASN A 242 19.42 -31.64 1.77
N ASP A 243 19.44 -30.36 2.14
CA ASP A 243 19.45 -29.91 3.54
C ASP A 243 18.04 -30.00 4.15
N ASP A 244 17.91 -30.84 5.17
CA ASP A 244 16.68 -31.09 5.91
C ASP A 244 16.08 -29.81 6.50
N THR A 245 16.93 -28.86 6.93
CA THR A 245 16.49 -27.58 7.50
C THR A 245 15.88 -26.67 6.43
N ILE A 246 16.43 -26.66 5.21
CA ILE A 246 15.88 -25.92 4.06
C ILE A 246 14.53 -26.52 3.65
N ARG A 247 14.43 -27.86 3.56
CA ARG A 247 13.14 -28.52 3.25
C ARG A 247 12.07 -28.18 4.30
N GLN A 248 12.43 -28.23 5.58
CA GLN A 248 11.50 -27.93 6.66
C GLN A 248 11.01 -26.48 6.58
N ARG A 249 11.91 -25.52 6.32
CA ARG A 249 11.56 -24.10 6.20
C ARG A 249 10.74 -23.79 4.95
N LEU A 250 11.00 -24.46 3.83
CA LEU A 250 10.14 -24.40 2.63
C LEU A 250 8.71 -24.87 2.96
N MET A 251 8.56 -25.99 3.68
CA MET A 251 7.25 -26.50 4.07
C MET A 251 6.55 -25.62 5.11
N GLN A 252 7.29 -25.00 6.03
CA GLN A 252 6.75 -23.97 6.92
C GLN A 252 6.23 -22.77 6.12
N TYR A 253 6.97 -22.33 5.09
CA TYR A 253 6.52 -21.24 4.24
C TYR A 253 5.24 -21.62 3.48
N TYR A 254 5.22 -22.79 2.83
CA TYR A 254 4.04 -23.31 2.14
C TYR A 254 2.80 -23.37 3.07
N THR A 255 2.98 -23.94 4.27
CA THR A 255 1.91 -24.02 5.28
C THR A 255 1.39 -22.63 5.62
N LYS A 256 2.29 -21.65 5.77
CA LYS A 256 1.88 -20.28 6.07
C LYS A 256 1.10 -19.64 4.92
N ILE A 257 1.50 -19.88 3.67
CA ILE A 257 0.78 -19.43 2.49
C ILE A 257 -0.64 -20.00 2.44
N GLN A 258 -0.82 -21.29 2.75
CA GLN A 258 -2.16 -21.90 2.78
C GLN A 258 -3.03 -21.30 3.89
N ILE A 259 -2.48 -21.03 5.08
CA ILE A 259 -3.20 -20.32 6.15
C ILE A 259 -3.63 -18.92 5.68
N LEU A 260 -2.76 -18.20 4.97
CA LEU A 260 -3.09 -16.88 4.41
C LEU A 260 -4.24 -16.97 3.40
N ARG A 261 -4.24 -17.98 2.54
CA ARG A 261 -5.34 -18.27 1.60
C ARG A 261 -6.67 -18.45 2.34
N TYR A 262 -6.70 -19.31 3.36
CA TYR A 262 -7.93 -19.55 4.14
C TYR A 262 -8.37 -18.32 4.95
N ASN A 263 -7.44 -17.54 5.50
CA ASN A 263 -7.76 -16.28 6.16
C ASN A 263 -8.34 -15.24 5.18
N GLY A 264 -7.87 -15.22 3.94
CA GLY A 264 -8.47 -14.48 2.85
C GLY A 264 -9.93 -14.86 2.61
N LEU A 265 -10.20 -16.17 2.46
CA LEU A 265 -11.57 -16.68 2.29
C LEU A 265 -12.48 -16.33 3.47
N ARG A 266 -12.00 -16.44 4.72
CA ARG A 266 -12.74 -16.03 5.93
C ARG A 266 -13.06 -14.53 5.93
N SER A 267 -12.12 -13.70 5.47
CA SER A 267 -12.32 -12.26 5.36
C SER A 267 -13.36 -11.91 4.30
N LEU A 268 -13.36 -12.64 3.18
CA LEU A 268 -14.38 -12.51 2.14
C LEU A 268 -15.76 -12.91 2.65
N SER A 269 -15.90 -14.07 3.30
CA SER A 269 -17.17 -14.51 3.91
C SER A 269 -17.71 -13.47 4.87
N ALA A 270 -16.88 -12.95 5.78
CA ALA A 270 -17.28 -11.90 6.71
C ALA A 270 -17.74 -10.62 5.99
N THR A 271 -17.10 -10.25 4.89
CA THR A 271 -17.49 -9.09 4.07
C THR A 271 -18.85 -9.31 3.42
N LEU A 272 -19.08 -10.48 2.80
CA LEU A 272 -20.34 -10.82 2.14
C LEU A 272 -21.52 -10.90 3.12
N GLU A 273 -21.26 -11.33 4.36
CA GLU A 273 -22.25 -11.38 5.44
C GLU A 273 -22.40 -10.05 6.20
N ASN A 274 -21.65 -9.00 5.81
CA ASN A 274 -21.58 -7.72 6.52
C ASN A 274 -21.28 -7.87 8.02
N LYS A 275 -20.46 -8.86 8.36
CA LYS A 275 -20.09 -9.22 9.74
C LYS A 275 -19.01 -8.28 10.26
N LYS A 276 -19.23 -7.69 11.45
CA LYS A 276 -18.34 -6.69 12.07
C LYS A 276 -17.97 -7.03 13.52
N ASP A 277 -17.90 -8.32 13.85
CA ASP A 277 -17.58 -8.75 15.21
C ASP A 277 -16.08 -8.70 15.55
N MET A 278 -15.76 -9.01 16.82
CA MET A 278 -14.37 -9.03 17.30
C MET A 278 -13.52 -10.08 16.59
N GLY A 279 -14.11 -11.16 16.07
CA GLY A 279 -13.41 -12.18 15.29
C GLY A 279 -12.88 -11.63 13.96
N VAL A 280 -13.64 -10.78 13.29
CA VAL A 280 -13.22 -10.09 12.07
C VAL A 280 -12.09 -9.09 12.35
N LEU A 281 -12.19 -8.33 13.45
CA LEU A 281 -11.13 -7.42 13.87
C LEU A 281 -9.83 -8.18 14.17
N ALA A 282 -9.93 -9.28 14.93
CA ALA A 282 -8.81 -10.14 15.27
C ALA A 282 -8.14 -10.73 14.02
N LEU A 283 -8.95 -11.20 13.06
CA LEU A 283 -8.48 -11.73 11.79
C LEU A 283 -7.68 -10.66 11.03
N GLY A 284 -8.21 -9.45 10.87
CA GLY A 284 -7.52 -8.37 10.15
C GLY A 284 -6.17 -7.98 10.77
N ALA A 285 -6.14 -7.75 12.08
CA ALA A 285 -4.90 -7.39 12.80
C ALA A 285 -3.87 -8.53 12.75
N SER A 286 -4.32 -9.76 12.99
CA SER A 286 -3.45 -10.95 12.96
C SER A 286 -2.92 -11.22 11.56
N ASN A 287 -3.75 -11.06 10.52
CA ASN A 287 -3.36 -11.34 9.15
C ASN A 287 -2.20 -10.44 8.71
N LYS A 288 -2.22 -9.14 9.07
CA LYS A 288 -1.12 -8.19 8.79
C LYS A 288 0.20 -8.69 9.37
N MET A 289 0.23 -8.97 10.67
CA MET A 289 1.44 -9.47 11.35
C MET A 289 1.90 -10.78 10.73
N TYR A 290 0.95 -11.67 10.46
CA TYR A 290 1.22 -12.99 9.94
C TYR A 290 1.94 -12.98 8.60
N TRP A 291 1.44 -12.23 7.62
CA TRP A 291 2.05 -12.23 6.29
C TRP A 291 3.39 -11.47 6.28
N SER A 292 3.50 -10.35 7.00
CA SER A 292 4.72 -9.53 7.03
C SER A 292 5.89 -10.24 7.72
N GLU A 293 5.64 -10.89 8.86
CA GLU A 293 6.67 -11.68 9.56
C GLU A 293 7.00 -12.98 8.80
N MET A 294 6.01 -13.58 8.12
CA MET A 294 6.25 -14.72 7.21
C MET A 294 7.20 -14.33 6.08
N HIS A 295 6.94 -13.22 5.39
CA HIS A 295 7.70 -12.83 4.21
C HIS A 295 9.15 -12.47 4.58
N GLN A 296 9.39 -11.85 5.74
CA GLN A 296 10.76 -11.67 6.25
C GLN A 296 11.52 -12.99 6.36
N ARG A 297 10.93 -14.01 6.97
CA ARG A 297 11.56 -15.33 7.12
C ARG A 297 11.70 -16.06 5.78
N ALA A 298 10.76 -15.87 4.86
CA ALA A 298 10.82 -16.43 3.51
C ALA A 298 11.98 -15.82 2.72
N MET A 299 12.20 -14.51 2.82
CA MET A 299 13.33 -13.88 2.14
C MET A 299 14.67 -14.24 2.78
N GLU A 300 14.74 -14.47 4.09
CA GLU A 300 15.93 -15.09 4.72
C GLU A 300 16.19 -16.50 4.19
N LEU A 301 15.14 -17.32 4.05
CA LEU A 301 15.24 -18.64 3.43
C LEU A 301 15.70 -18.55 1.98
N ALA A 302 15.27 -17.54 1.22
CA ALA A 302 15.76 -17.32 -0.14
C ALA A 302 17.27 -17.04 -0.17
N LEU A 303 17.80 -16.32 0.83
CA LEU A 303 19.24 -16.12 0.95
C LEU A 303 19.96 -17.44 1.23
N ASP A 304 19.47 -18.22 2.19
CA ASP A 304 20.08 -19.48 2.60
C ASP A 304 20.05 -20.53 1.48
N ILE A 305 18.97 -20.59 0.70
CA ILE A 305 18.88 -21.44 -0.51
C ILE A 305 19.99 -21.09 -1.50
N ASN A 306 20.34 -19.81 -1.65
CA ASN A 306 21.40 -19.35 -2.55
C ASN A 306 22.81 -19.44 -1.91
N GLY A 307 22.91 -19.68 -0.61
CA GLY A 307 24.16 -19.83 0.12
C GLY A 307 25.12 -18.67 -0.09
N ALA A 308 26.41 -18.96 -0.30
CA ALA A 308 27.45 -17.95 -0.50
C ALA A 308 27.18 -16.99 -1.68
N ASN A 309 26.39 -17.40 -2.69
CA ASN A 309 26.02 -16.53 -3.80
C ASN A 309 25.23 -15.30 -3.31
N SER A 310 24.47 -15.42 -2.22
CA SER A 310 23.73 -14.32 -1.59
C SER A 310 24.62 -13.21 -1.02
N MET A 311 25.95 -13.39 -0.98
CA MET A 311 26.88 -12.29 -0.69
C MET A 311 26.97 -11.28 -1.86
N LEU A 312 26.46 -11.64 -3.04
CA LEU A 312 26.40 -10.77 -4.21
C LEU A 312 25.02 -10.13 -4.36
N ILE A 313 24.97 -8.82 -4.61
CA ILE A 313 23.70 -8.09 -4.68
C ILE A 313 22.84 -8.43 -5.91
N ASN A 314 23.44 -9.05 -6.92
CA ASN A 314 22.78 -9.53 -8.12
C ASN A 314 22.32 -11.01 -8.01
N ALA A 315 22.46 -11.64 -6.84
CA ALA A 315 22.03 -13.03 -6.65
C ALA A 315 20.52 -13.18 -6.76
N GLY A 316 20.05 -14.23 -7.44
CA GLY A 316 18.64 -14.50 -7.67
C GLY A 316 18.41 -15.23 -8.99
N PRO A 317 17.15 -15.36 -9.43
CA PRO A 317 16.81 -16.01 -10.69
C PRO A 317 17.49 -15.35 -11.90
N ALA A 318 17.96 -16.16 -12.85
CA ALA A 318 18.69 -15.70 -14.04
C ALA A 318 17.82 -14.83 -14.97
N ASP A 319 16.50 -15.03 -14.97
CA ASP A 319 15.56 -14.19 -15.73
C ASP A 319 15.34 -12.79 -15.09
N GLY A 320 15.90 -12.57 -13.90
CA GLY A 320 15.80 -11.32 -13.15
C GLY A 320 14.42 -11.04 -12.56
N THR A 321 13.49 -12.01 -12.59
CA THR A 321 12.11 -11.81 -12.12
C THR A 321 11.92 -12.29 -10.69
N TRP A 322 11.20 -11.51 -9.90
CA TRP A 322 10.72 -11.87 -8.58
C TRP A 322 9.36 -11.20 -8.35
N PRO A 323 8.38 -11.88 -7.72
CA PRO A 323 7.09 -11.27 -7.41
C PRO A 323 7.22 -9.96 -6.61
N GLY A 324 6.53 -8.89 -7.04
CA GLY A 324 6.46 -7.63 -6.29
C GLY A 324 7.63 -6.64 -6.48
N ALA A 325 8.55 -6.87 -7.42
CA ALA A 325 9.80 -6.09 -7.55
C ALA A 325 9.79 -4.91 -8.55
N LEU A 326 8.67 -4.22 -8.76
CA LEU A 326 8.64 -3.05 -9.66
C LEU A 326 8.97 -1.77 -8.88
N ARG A 327 10.22 -1.31 -8.99
CA ARG A 327 10.72 -0.10 -8.33
C ARG A 327 11.59 0.76 -9.24
N ASP A 328 11.53 2.07 -9.02
CA ASP A 328 12.34 3.04 -9.74
C ASP A 328 13.80 2.97 -9.31
N LYS A 329 14.66 2.44 -10.19
CA LYS A 329 16.11 2.44 -9.99
C LYS A 329 16.66 3.86 -10.13
N ARG A 330 17.47 4.28 -9.15
CA ARG A 330 18.07 5.63 -9.10
C ARG A 330 19.58 5.62 -8.89
N ARG A 331 20.19 4.45 -8.67
CA ARG A 331 21.63 4.28 -8.54
C ARG A 331 22.21 3.55 -9.75
N ASP A 332 22.91 4.29 -10.60
CA ASP A 332 23.61 3.74 -11.76
C ASP A 332 24.72 2.77 -11.34
N GLY A 333 24.93 1.72 -12.13
CA GLY A 333 25.96 0.71 -11.85
C GLY A 333 25.71 -0.16 -10.62
N TYR A 334 24.49 -0.17 -10.06
CA TYR A 334 24.13 -0.97 -8.89
C TYR A 334 23.17 -2.12 -9.25
N PRO A 335 23.69 -3.31 -9.58
CA PRO A 335 22.93 -4.38 -10.23
C PRO A 335 22.13 -5.23 -9.22
N VAL A 336 21.29 -4.59 -8.40
CA VAL A 336 20.47 -5.33 -7.42
C VAL A 336 19.45 -6.20 -8.16
N SER A 337 19.42 -7.48 -7.83
CA SER A 337 18.43 -8.42 -8.35
C SER A 337 17.05 -8.14 -7.74
N SER A 338 16.00 -8.56 -8.43
CA SER A 338 14.62 -8.46 -7.91
C SER A 338 14.42 -9.23 -6.60
N MET A 339 15.11 -10.36 -6.42
CA MET A 339 15.09 -11.12 -5.17
C MET A 339 15.74 -10.35 -4.02
N MET A 340 16.92 -9.76 -4.24
CA MET A 340 17.63 -8.96 -3.24
C MET A 340 16.86 -7.68 -2.88
N SER A 341 16.30 -7.00 -3.88
CA SER A 341 15.41 -5.85 -3.69
C SER A 341 14.18 -6.22 -2.84
N THR A 342 13.61 -7.42 -3.05
CA THR A 342 12.48 -7.91 -2.24
C THR A 342 12.92 -8.29 -0.82
N PHE A 343 14.13 -8.84 -0.64
CA PHE A 343 14.70 -9.10 0.69
C PHE A 343 14.82 -7.82 1.51
N PHE A 344 15.41 -6.76 0.94
CA PHE A 344 15.50 -5.46 1.64
C PHE A 344 14.12 -4.90 1.98
N PHE A 345 13.16 -4.98 1.05
CA PHE A 345 11.81 -4.48 1.28
C PHE A 345 11.04 -5.23 2.34
N SER A 346 11.20 -6.56 2.42
CA SER A 346 10.53 -7.39 3.44
C SER A 346 10.78 -6.87 4.86
N ARG A 347 11.93 -6.21 5.10
CA ARG A 347 12.23 -5.58 6.39
C ARG A 347 11.23 -4.49 6.76
N SER A 348 10.78 -3.71 5.78
CA SER A 348 9.84 -2.60 5.97
C SER A 348 8.39 -3.04 6.24
N GLU A 349 7.99 -4.24 5.80
CA GLU A 349 6.59 -4.71 5.85
C GLU A 349 6.03 -4.91 7.27
N THR A 350 6.92 -5.11 8.25
CA THR A 350 6.55 -5.14 9.67
C THR A 350 6.34 -3.75 10.27
N ILE A 351 6.68 -2.69 9.54
CA ILE A 351 6.66 -1.29 10.00
C ILE A 351 5.47 -0.55 9.38
N TRP A 352 5.39 -0.48 8.04
CA TRP A 352 4.33 0.29 7.36
C TRP A 352 2.95 -0.39 7.49
N GLY A 353 1.89 0.39 7.25
CA GLY A 353 0.50 -0.06 7.44
C GLY A 353 0.14 -0.34 8.91
N GLY A 354 0.86 0.29 9.84
CA GLY A 354 0.81 0.05 11.28
C GLY A 354 1.78 -1.04 11.71
N THR A 355 2.69 -0.71 12.62
CA THR A 355 3.76 -1.63 13.04
C THR A 355 3.20 -2.92 13.64
N SER A 356 3.97 -4.00 13.58
CA SER A 356 3.55 -5.27 14.18
C SER A 356 3.33 -5.16 15.71
N GLN A 357 3.92 -4.17 16.39
CA GLN A 357 3.65 -3.86 17.79
C GLN A 357 2.27 -3.21 17.97
N ILE A 358 1.92 -2.22 17.13
CA ILE A 358 0.58 -1.61 17.15
C ILE A 358 -0.51 -2.66 16.85
N GLN A 359 -0.27 -3.57 15.90
CA GLN A 359 -1.20 -4.67 15.64
C GLN A 359 -1.35 -5.61 16.85
N ARG A 360 -0.26 -5.92 17.58
CA ARG A 360 -0.33 -6.69 18.83
C ARG A 360 -1.14 -5.97 19.90
N ASN A 361 -0.97 -4.65 20.05
CA ASN A 361 -1.76 -3.85 21.00
C ASN A 361 -3.24 -3.85 20.61
N ILE A 362 -3.58 -3.76 19.31
CA ILE A 362 -4.98 -3.88 18.85
C ILE A 362 -5.57 -5.23 19.26
N VAL A 363 -4.85 -6.34 19.06
CA VAL A 363 -5.30 -7.67 19.48
C VAL A 363 -5.44 -7.75 21.00
N GLY A 364 -4.40 -7.36 21.75
CA GLY A 364 -4.41 -7.40 23.20
C GLY A 364 -5.53 -6.56 23.81
N GLU A 365 -5.60 -5.28 23.48
CA GLU A 365 -6.53 -4.33 24.12
C GLU A 365 -7.96 -4.50 23.63
N ARG A 366 -8.18 -4.66 22.31
CA ARG A 366 -9.54 -4.63 21.75
C ARG A 366 -10.17 -6.00 21.60
N VAL A 367 -9.38 -7.03 21.32
CA VAL A 367 -9.90 -8.40 21.12
C VAL A 367 -9.86 -9.19 22.41
N LEU A 368 -8.74 -9.13 23.15
CA LEU A 368 -8.55 -9.91 24.37
C LEU A 368 -8.92 -9.15 25.65
N GLY A 369 -9.19 -7.84 25.56
CA GLY A 369 -9.57 -7.02 26.71
C GLY A 369 -8.43 -6.76 27.71
N LEU A 370 -7.17 -6.86 27.27
CA LEU A 370 -6.02 -6.56 28.11
C LEU A 370 -5.94 -5.05 28.42
N PRO A 371 -5.35 -4.66 29.57
CA PRO A 371 -5.09 -3.27 29.87
C PRO A 371 -4.24 -2.59 28.79
N LYS A 372 -4.43 -1.28 28.61
CA LYS A 372 -3.61 -0.49 27.68
C LYS A 372 -2.15 -0.46 28.11
N GLU A 373 -1.26 -0.36 27.14
CA GLU A 373 0.16 -0.17 27.40
C GLU A 373 0.38 1.10 28.25
N PRO A 374 1.13 1.02 29.37
CA PRO A 374 1.43 2.17 30.20
C PRO A 374 2.16 3.24 29.37
N LYS A 375 1.67 4.47 29.40
CA LYS A 375 2.41 5.59 28.82
C LYS A 375 3.62 5.89 29.71
N PRO A 376 4.82 6.11 29.15
CA PRO A 376 5.93 6.64 29.92
C PRO A 376 5.45 7.89 30.69
N ALA A 377 5.75 7.98 31.98
CA ALA A 377 5.53 9.21 32.72
C ALA A 377 6.30 10.32 31.97
N GLY A 378 5.57 11.35 31.52
CA GLY A 378 6.16 12.39 30.69
C GLY A 378 7.30 13.10 31.41
N ASN A 379 8.42 13.28 30.72
CA ASN A 379 9.42 14.31 31.04
C ASN A 379 9.03 15.61 30.34
#